data_AF-A0A0E3NDX2-F1
#
_entry.id   AF-A0A0E3NDX2-F1
#
_cell.length_a   1.000
_cell.length_b   1.000
_cell.length_c   1.000
_cell.angle_alpha   90.00
_cell.angle_beta   90.00
_cell.angle_gamma   90.00
#
_symmetry.space_group_name_H-M   'P 1'
#
loop_
_entity.id
_entity.type
_entity.pdbx_description
1 polymer ?
#
loop_
_entity_poly.entity_id
_entity_poly.type
_entity_poly.pdbx_seq_one_letter_code
_entity_poly.pdbx_strand_id
1 'polypeptide(L)'
;MVRDIAPLLNNKWSDPAVVVVDSNLNFAIPLLGGHHGANEIARKISELGAIPVLTTATEVHGKPSVEGIADRLNCEIFNKESTVAVNCALLDQEIEVLEVKGPRIVVVDEDVSVLVKRRQENIEVKGDSGNNS
;
A
#
# COMPACT_ATOMS: atom_id res chain seq x y z
N MET A 1 6.54 22.49 6.11
CA MET A 1 6.22 21.07 5.84
C MET A 1 6.83 20.57 4.54
N VAL A 2 6.25 20.86 3.35
CA VAL A 2 6.73 20.26 2.07
C VAL A 2 8.22 20.53 1.81
N ARG A 3 8.70 21.76 2.02
CA ARG A 3 10.13 22.10 1.86
C ARG A 3 11.05 21.39 2.86
N ASP A 4 10.53 21.09 4.05
CA ASP A 4 11.31 20.47 5.14
C ASP A 4 11.50 18.97 4.89
N ILE A 5 10.48 18.31 4.33
CA ILE A 5 10.53 16.89 4.00
C ILE A 5 11.18 16.61 2.64
N ALA A 6 11.13 17.55 1.69
CA ALA A 6 11.66 17.38 0.34
C ALA A 6 13.09 16.82 0.27
N PRO A 7 14.09 17.31 1.04
CA PRO A 7 15.45 16.76 1.00
C PRO A 7 15.59 15.36 1.63
N LEU A 8 14.55 14.86 2.29
CA LEU A 8 14.52 13.54 2.94
C LEU A 8 13.84 12.47 2.07
N LEU A 9 13.20 12.88 0.96
CA LEU A 9 12.51 11.96 0.06
C LEU A 9 13.53 11.21 -0.79
N ASN A 10 13.38 9.89 -0.87
CA ASN A 10 14.27 9.03 -1.63
C ASN A 10 13.53 8.28 -2.73
N ASN A 11 12.56 7.45 -2.35
CA ASN A 11 11.72 6.76 -3.33
C ASN A 11 10.36 6.39 -2.75
N LYS A 12 9.35 6.33 -3.62
CA LYS A 12 7.97 6.06 -3.21
C LYS A 12 7.90 4.83 -2.31
N TRP A 13 8.51 3.71 -2.68
CA TRP A 13 8.40 2.40 -2.04
C TRP A 13 9.04 2.24 -0.66
N SER A 14 9.88 3.18 -0.25
CA SER A 14 10.55 3.14 1.06
C SER A 14 10.24 4.35 1.92
N ASP A 15 9.82 5.46 1.31
CA ASP A 15 9.54 6.68 2.04
C ASP A 15 8.28 6.47 2.90
N PRO A 16 8.30 6.87 4.18
CA PRO A 16 7.17 6.62 5.07
C PRO A 16 5.92 7.40 4.63
N ALA A 17 4.76 6.95 5.10
CA ALA A 17 3.55 7.74 5.02
C ALA A 17 3.72 9.07 5.78
N VAL A 18 3.40 10.19 5.12
CA VAL A 18 3.45 11.53 5.72
C VAL A 18 2.07 12.18 5.60
N VAL A 19 1.52 12.57 6.73
CA VAL A 19 0.26 13.31 6.83
C VAL A 19 0.51 14.62 7.57
N VAL A 20 0.07 15.73 6.98
CA VAL A 20 0.09 17.04 7.63
C VAL A 20 -1.23 17.26 8.35
N VAL A 21 -1.13 17.73 9.59
CA VAL A 21 -2.28 18.11 10.42
C VAL A 21 -2.05 19.54 10.87
N ASP A 22 -3.06 20.41 10.76
CA ASP A 22 -2.95 21.78 11.28
C ASP A 22 -3.07 21.81 12.81
N SER A 23 -2.59 22.88 13.42
CA SER A 23 -2.51 22.99 14.90
C SER A 23 -3.87 22.99 15.59
N ASN A 24 -4.94 23.33 14.88
CA ASN A 24 -6.30 23.35 15.41
C ASN A 24 -7.08 22.07 15.07
N LEU A 25 -6.42 21.06 14.48
CA LEU A 25 -7.01 19.78 14.12
C LEU A 25 -8.20 19.92 13.15
N ASN A 26 -8.19 20.92 12.26
CA ASN A 26 -9.24 21.12 11.26
C ASN A 26 -9.10 20.15 10.09
N PHE A 27 -7.87 19.86 9.66
CA PHE A 27 -7.57 19.10 8.44
C PHE A 27 -6.47 18.07 8.67
N ALA A 28 -6.62 16.91 8.05
CA ALA A 28 -5.57 15.90 7.92
C ALA A 28 -5.32 15.64 6.42
N ILE A 29 -4.13 16.00 5.95
CA ILE A 29 -3.79 16.04 4.53
C ILE A 29 -2.62 15.07 4.26
N PRO A 30 -2.86 13.90 3.64
CA PRO A 30 -1.79 13.04 3.16
C PRO A 30 -0.91 13.79 2.15
N LEU A 31 0.40 13.78 2.33
CA LEU A 31 1.36 14.38 1.39
C LEU A 31 2.05 13.32 0.51
N LEU A 32 2.43 12.17 1.10
CA LEU A 32 3.04 11.05 0.38
C LEU A 32 2.85 9.74 1.13
N GLY A 33 3.22 8.64 0.48
CA GLY A 33 3.15 7.29 1.05
C GLY A 33 1.73 6.72 1.09
N GLY A 34 0.92 7.00 0.06
CA GLY A 34 -0.43 6.40 -0.06
C GLY A 34 -0.41 4.86 -0.01
N HIS A 35 0.61 4.23 -0.60
CA HIS A 35 0.83 2.78 -0.53
C HIS A 35 1.43 2.30 0.80
N HIS A 36 1.79 3.23 1.69
CA HIS A 36 2.18 2.96 3.07
C HIS A 36 1.10 3.40 4.07
N GLY A 37 -0.13 3.64 3.58
CA GLY A 37 -1.28 3.88 4.44
C GLY A 37 -1.51 5.35 4.80
N ALA A 38 -0.95 6.32 4.07
CA ALA A 38 -1.13 7.74 4.40
C ALA A 38 -2.61 8.17 4.40
N ASN A 39 -3.42 7.63 3.50
CA ASN A 39 -4.85 7.91 3.44
C ASN A 39 -5.57 7.31 4.67
N GLU A 40 -5.24 6.08 5.04
CA GLU A 40 -5.74 5.37 6.21
C GLU A 40 -5.37 6.12 7.50
N ILE A 41 -4.15 6.64 7.59
CA ILE A 41 -3.70 7.46 8.72
C ILE A 41 -4.53 8.75 8.78
N ALA A 42 -4.74 9.45 7.66
CA ALA A 42 -5.59 10.65 7.65
C ALA A 42 -7.04 10.35 8.07
N ARG A 43 -7.61 9.21 7.64
CA ARG A 43 -8.92 8.75 8.12
C ARG A 43 -8.92 8.45 9.61
N LYS A 44 -7.88 7.80 10.15
CA LYS A 44 -7.77 7.59 11.61
C LYS A 44 -7.67 8.89 12.38
N ILE A 45 -6.93 9.88 11.86
CA ILE A 45 -6.85 11.21 12.47
C ILE A 45 -8.22 11.92 12.42
N SER A 46 -9.05 11.65 11.43
CA SER A 46 -10.41 12.21 11.37
C SER A 46 -11.30 11.77 12.54
N GLU A 47 -11.03 10.62 13.15
CA GLU A 47 -11.73 10.16 14.36
C GLU A 47 -11.48 11.11 15.55
N LEU A 48 -10.44 11.94 15.49
CA LEU A 48 -10.12 12.96 16.48
C LEU A 48 -10.80 14.32 16.19
N GLY A 49 -11.48 14.47 15.05
CA GLY A 49 -12.21 15.69 14.67
C GLY A 49 -11.68 16.43 13.44
N ALA A 50 -10.57 15.98 12.85
CA ALA A 50 -10.05 16.56 11.62
C ALA A 50 -10.87 16.14 10.39
N ILE A 51 -10.93 17.01 9.38
CA ILE A 51 -11.47 16.67 8.06
C ILE A 51 -10.34 16.07 7.20
N PRO A 52 -10.44 14.81 6.75
CA PRO A 52 -9.43 14.20 5.89
C PRO A 52 -9.56 14.76 4.47
N VAL A 53 -8.47 15.30 3.92
CA VAL A 53 -8.43 15.86 2.56
C VAL A 53 -7.71 14.87 1.64
N LEU A 54 -8.46 13.89 1.13
CA LEU A 54 -7.92 12.83 0.30
C LEU A 54 -8.01 13.23 -1.19
N THR A 55 -6.89 13.18 -1.90
CA THR A 55 -6.78 13.67 -3.31
C THR A 55 -6.32 12.61 -4.29
N THR A 56 -5.94 11.41 -3.82
CA THR A 56 -5.44 10.34 -4.69
C THR A 56 -6.52 9.87 -5.66
N ALA A 57 -6.14 9.60 -6.91
CA ALA A 57 -7.10 9.21 -7.96
C ALA A 57 -7.94 7.97 -7.58
N THR A 58 -7.35 7.02 -6.86
CA THR A 58 -8.03 5.85 -6.30
C THR A 58 -9.14 6.20 -5.32
N GLU A 59 -8.95 7.26 -4.52
CA GLU A 59 -9.96 7.74 -3.59
C GLU A 59 -11.10 8.45 -4.32
N VAL A 60 -10.75 9.33 -5.27
CA VAL A 60 -11.72 10.11 -6.06
C VAL A 60 -12.63 9.17 -6.87
N HIS A 61 -12.08 8.07 -7.38
CA HIS A 61 -12.82 7.10 -8.21
C HIS A 61 -13.35 5.90 -7.42
N GLY A 62 -13.03 5.79 -6.12
CA GLY A 62 -13.40 4.62 -5.29
C GLY A 62 -12.81 3.29 -5.79
N LYS A 63 -11.74 3.33 -6.60
CA LYS A 63 -11.14 2.17 -7.23
C LYS A 63 -9.83 1.77 -6.53
N PRO A 64 -9.59 0.47 -6.31
CA PRO A 64 -8.37 0.01 -5.66
C PRO A 64 -7.16 0.24 -6.58
N SER A 65 -5.98 0.51 -6.00
CA SER A 65 -4.72 0.49 -6.74
C SER A 65 -4.11 -0.92 -6.74
N VAL A 66 -3.11 -1.17 -7.59
CA VAL A 66 -2.32 -2.41 -7.55
C VAL A 66 -1.75 -2.66 -6.16
N GLU A 67 -1.25 -1.63 -5.49
CA GLU A 67 -0.73 -1.70 -4.13
C GLU A 67 -1.83 -2.12 -3.13
N GLY A 68 -3.02 -1.50 -3.23
CA GLY A 68 -4.15 -1.88 -2.39
C GLY A 68 -4.63 -3.32 -2.63
N ILE A 69 -4.57 -3.80 -3.88
CA ILE A 69 -4.87 -5.20 -4.23
C ILE A 69 -3.80 -6.13 -3.61
N ALA A 70 -2.52 -5.77 -3.74
CA ALA A 70 -1.41 -6.54 -3.18
C ALA A 70 -1.57 -6.71 -1.66
N ASP A 71 -1.84 -5.63 -0.94
CA ASP A 71 -2.01 -5.65 0.51
C ASP A 71 -3.22 -6.50 0.93
N ARG A 72 -4.38 -6.33 0.26
CA ARG A 72 -5.59 -7.14 0.54
C ARG A 72 -5.36 -8.64 0.31
N LEU A 73 -4.52 -9.00 -0.65
CA LEU A 73 -4.20 -10.39 -0.98
C LEU A 73 -2.98 -10.93 -0.22
N ASN A 74 -2.35 -10.13 0.64
CA ASN A 74 -1.10 -10.43 1.33
C ASN A 74 0.01 -10.86 0.34
N CYS A 75 0.17 -10.08 -0.72
CA CYS A 75 1.15 -10.27 -1.78
C CYS A 75 2.17 -9.12 -1.81
N GLU A 76 3.27 -9.36 -2.52
CA GLU A 76 4.27 -8.37 -2.91
C GLU A 76 4.26 -8.20 -4.43
N ILE A 77 4.48 -6.96 -4.88
CA ILE A 77 4.55 -6.65 -6.30
C ILE A 77 5.96 -6.96 -6.81
N PHE A 78 6.05 -7.87 -7.77
CA PHE A 78 7.32 -8.34 -8.33
C PHE A 78 7.91 -7.33 -9.33
N ASN A 79 7.10 -6.84 -10.27
CA ASN A 79 7.49 -5.88 -11.31
C ASN A 79 6.86 -4.50 -11.03
N LYS A 80 7.47 -3.75 -10.11
CA LYS A 80 6.96 -2.47 -9.58
C LYS A 80 6.73 -1.39 -10.64
N GLU A 81 7.43 -1.44 -11.75
CA GLU A 81 7.32 -0.51 -12.86
C GLU A 81 5.96 -0.62 -13.57
N SER A 82 5.38 -1.83 -13.62
CA SER A 82 4.08 -2.09 -14.24
C SER A 82 2.93 -1.36 -13.54
N THR A 83 3.08 -0.99 -12.26
CA THR A 83 1.97 -0.44 -11.48
C THR A 83 1.50 0.91 -12.02
N VAL A 84 2.36 1.65 -12.73
CA VAL A 84 1.95 2.90 -13.38
C VAL A 84 0.91 2.64 -14.45
N ALA A 85 1.20 1.74 -15.39
CA ALA A 85 0.29 1.40 -16.49
C ALA A 85 -1.02 0.80 -15.96
N VAL A 86 -0.93 -0.15 -15.03
CA VAL A 86 -2.11 -0.82 -14.45
C VAL A 86 -2.95 0.12 -13.61
N ASN A 87 -2.35 1.00 -12.79
CA ASN A 87 -3.11 1.98 -12.02
C ASN A 87 -3.81 3.00 -12.92
N CYS A 88 -3.19 3.42 -14.04
CA CYS A 88 -3.87 4.25 -15.03
C CYS A 88 -5.08 3.52 -15.62
N ALA A 89 -4.90 2.27 -16.06
CA ALA A 89 -5.99 1.47 -16.62
C ALA A 89 -7.12 1.21 -15.59
N LEU A 90 -6.77 1.00 -14.32
CA LEU A 90 -7.76 0.81 -13.24
C LEU A 90 -8.70 2.01 -13.13
N LEU A 91 -8.28 3.25 -13.44
CA LEU A 91 -9.18 4.41 -13.38
C LEU A 91 -10.34 4.31 -14.37
N ASP A 92 -10.10 3.77 -15.56
CA ASP A 92 -11.07 3.78 -16.66
C ASP A 92 -11.86 2.48 -16.77
N GLN A 93 -11.27 1.34 -16.39
CA GLN A 93 -11.87 0.02 -16.55
C GLN A 93 -11.74 -0.84 -15.29
N GLU A 94 -12.49 -1.95 -15.25
CA GLU A 94 -12.24 -3.01 -14.27
C GLU A 94 -11.14 -3.93 -14.81
N ILE A 95 -10.19 -4.27 -13.96
CA ILE A 95 -9.09 -5.19 -14.29
C ILE A 95 -9.26 -6.47 -13.47
N GLU A 96 -9.26 -7.60 -14.15
CA GLU A 96 -9.35 -8.91 -13.51
C GLU A 96 -8.04 -9.28 -12.81
N VAL A 97 -8.14 -9.88 -11.62
CA VAL A 97 -7.00 -10.42 -10.88
C VAL A 97 -6.98 -11.93 -11.02
N LEU A 98 -5.96 -12.46 -11.73
CA LEU A 98 -5.81 -13.90 -12.00
C LEU A 98 -4.83 -14.56 -11.02
N GLU A 99 -5.27 -15.58 -10.28
CA GLU A 99 -4.41 -16.36 -9.39
C GLU A 99 -3.88 -17.63 -10.07
N VAL A 100 -2.56 -17.76 -10.17
CA VAL A 100 -1.89 -18.93 -10.77
C VAL A 100 -1.15 -19.75 -9.70
N LYS A 101 -1.68 -20.94 -9.38
CA LYS A 101 -0.99 -21.95 -8.52
C LYS A 101 0.13 -22.69 -9.27
N GLY A 102 1.24 -23.00 -8.60
CA GLY A 102 2.42 -23.65 -9.22
C GLY A 102 2.41 -25.19 -9.20
N PRO A 103 3.43 -25.83 -9.82
CA PRO A 103 4.50 -25.24 -10.62
C PRO A 103 4.08 -25.01 -12.09
N ARG A 104 4.22 -23.77 -12.59
CA ARG A 104 3.87 -23.37 -13.98
C ARG A 104 4.75 -22.20 -14.44
N ILE A 105 4.84 -21.98 -15.75
CA ILE A 105 5.47 -20.81 -16.38
C ILE A 105 4.36 -19.88 -16.87
N VAL A 106 4.49 -18.58 -16.60
CA VAL A 106 3.57 -17.53 -17.07
C VAL A 106 4.37 -16.50 -17.85
N VAL A 107 3.92 -16.17 -19.05
CA VAL A 107 4.44 -15.06 -19.87
C VAL A 107 3.46 -13.92 -19.75
N VAL A 108 3.96 -12.71 -19.49
CA VAL A 108 3.14 -11.51 -19.28
C VAL A 108 3.70 -10.34 -20.09
N ASP A 109 2.80 -9.43 -20.50
CA ASP A 109 3.16 -8.17 -21.15
C ASP A 109 3.61 -7.11 -20.10
N GLU A 110 4.18 -5.99 -20.56
CA GLU A 110 4.74 -4.95 -19.68
C GLU A 110 3.67 -4.25 -18.81
N ASP A 111 2.42 -4.25 -19.26
CA ASP A 111 1.26 -3.67 -18.60
C ASP A 111 0.52 -4.65 -17.69
N VAL A 112 1.17 -5.77 -17.32
CA VAL A 112 0.63 -6.74 -16.35
C VAL A 112 1.40 -6.67 -15.04
N SER A 113 0.70 -6.36 -13.94
CA SER A 113 1.30 -6.42 -12.60
C SER A 113 1.30 -7.85 -12.04
N VAL A 114 2.50 -8.34 -11.74
CA VAL A 114 2.73 -9.66 -11.16
C VAL A 114 2.84 -9.55 -9.64
N LEU A 115 1.99 -10.29 -8.93
CA LEU A 115 1.92 -10.34 -7.48
C LEU A 115 2.39 -11.71 -6.97
N VAL A 116 3.23 -11.72 -5.94
CA VAL A 116 3.76 -12.93 -5.30
C VAL A 116 3.25 -13.00 -3.86
N LYS A 117 2.62 -14.11 -3.46
CA LYS A 117 2.17 -14.31 -2.07
C LYS A 117 3.34 -14.18 -1.09
N ARG A 118 3.18 -13.42 -0.01
CA ARG A 118 4.18 -13.39 1.07
C ARG A 118 4.32 -14.77 1.68
N ARG A 119 5.56 -15.23 1.86
CA ARG A 119 5.84 -16.49 2.57
C ARG A 119 5.43 -16.30 4.03
N GLN A 120 4.46 -17.08 4.51
CA GLN A 120 4.19 -17.16 5.94
C GLN A 120 5.36 -17.88 6.60
N GLU A 121 6.22 -17.13 7.28
CA GLU A 121 7.17 -17.71 8.21
C GLU A 121 6.38 -18.21 9.43
N ASN A 122 6.21 -19.52 9.54
CA ASN A 122 5.70 -20.15 10.75
C ASN A 122 6.72 -19.89 11.86
N ILE A 123 6.40 -18.99 12.79
CA ILE A 123 7.11 -18.87 14.05
C ILE A 123 6.76 -20.13 14.86
N GLU A 124 7.60 -21.16 14.77
CA GLU A 124 7.60 -22.28 15.71
C GLU A 124 8.00 -21.74 17.09
N VAL A 125 7.01 -21.52 17.96
CA VAL A 125 7.24 -21.31 19.38
C VAL A 125 7.86 -22.60 19.93
N LYS A 126 9.19 -22.60 20.09
CA LYS A 126 9.88 -23.63 20.89
C LYS A 126 9.29 -23.61 22.29
N GLY A 127 8.51 -24.65 22.61
CA GLY A 127 8.06 -24.93 23.96
C GLY A 127 9.28 -25.07 24.88
N ASP A 128 9.33 -24.22 25.90
CA ASP A 128 10.28 -24.33 26.98
C ASP A 128 9.82 -25.48 27.89
N SER A 129 10.43 -26.65 27.70
CA SER A 129 10.31 -27.78 28.61
C SER A 129 11.10 -27.45 29.88
N GLY A 130 10.47 -26.70 30.79
CA GLY A 130 10.92 -26.52 32.17
C GLY A 130 10.90 -27.86 32.89
N ASN A 131 12.06 -28.50 32.96
CA ASN A 131 12.30 -29.76 33.61
C ASN A 131 12.19 -29.58 35.14
N ASN A 132 11.33 -30.38 35.75
CA ASN A 132 11.07 -30.41 37.18
C ASN A 132 11.99 -31.47 37.81
N SER A 133 13.01 -31.06 38.58
CA SER A 133 13.74 -31.88 39.57
C SER A 133 14.62 -31.00 40.45
#